data_AF-A0A6I8TVH0-F1
#
_entry.id   AF-A0A6I8TVH0-F1
#
_cell.length_a   1.000
_cell.length_b   1.000
_cell.length_c   1.000
_cell.angle_alpha   90.00
_cell.angle_beta   90.00
_cell.angle_gamma   90.00
#
_symmetry.space_group_name_H-M   'P 1'
#
loop_
_entity.id
_entity.type
_entity.pdbx_description
1 polymer ?
#
loop_
_entity_poly.entity_id
_entity_poly.type
_entity_poly.pdbx_seq_one_letter_code
_entity_poly.pdbx_strand_id
1 'polypeptide(L)'
;MPQINPMIIGIYSGKRKPADIIEFLSPFVDEMEDVYKNGITVNGHKISVSVRCIICDSPARSFVKGVANFNAQNGCQKCTVEGEYSHISHCNYYPQIRSDLRTDRGFRDKVYGYHHKTDSPLLRLPLNMIDDFPVGDSLHLIDLGIMKRHLIGWRDGNMGNYRAKWTAKTTADISKRLKQMKMPAEIHRSVRGLDCLSHWKGTEYRTFFYYLSIVILKPVLPSDIYEHFLVLYCAVIICSSKNYQHLLDLAHELLLHYLDIFKKIYGEDYMTSNVHNLNHLVDDVKKFGVLSEFNAYPFESKLCQIKHMLRTGNNTQSKRRKNYEMQDPSIKKPNYSREQKS
;
A
#
# COMPACT_ATOMS: atom_id res chain seq x y z
N MET A 1 5.56 -12.35 7.93
CA MET A 1 6.38 -12.93 6.83
C MET A 1 7.58 -13.62 7.45
N PRO A 2 8.00 -14.81 6.97
CA PRO A 2 9.30 -15.37 7.35
C PRO A 2 10.40 -14.34 7.04
N GLN A 3 11.50 -14.35 7.80
CA GLN A 3 12.63 -13.39 7.72
C GLN A 3 13.46 -13.51 6.42
N ILE A 4 12.81 -13.75 5.29
CA ILE A 4 13.47 -13.85 3.99
C ILE A 4 13.46 -12.46 3.37
N ASN A 5 14.65 -11.97 3.03
CA ASN A 5 14.78 -10.68 2.36
C ASN A 5 14.12 -10.72 0.97
N PRO A 6 13.45 -9.63 0.53
CA PRO A 6 12.86 -9.58 -0.81
C PRO A 6 13.89 -9.89 -1.91
N MET A 7 13.53 -10.84 -2.77
CA MET A 7 14.27 -11.18 -3.98
C MET A 7 13.71 -10.40 -5.16
N ILE A 8 14.59 -9.99 -6.06
CA ILE A 8 14.20 -9.27 -7.28
C ILE A 8 14.02 -10.31 -8.37
N ILE A 9 12.82 -10.38 -8.93
CA ILE A 9 12.47 -11.30 -10.02
C ILE A 9 12.37 -10.58 -11.38
N GLY A 10 12.31 -9.24 -11.39
CA GLY A 10 12.20 -8.47 -12.62
C GLY A 10 12.51 -6.99 -12.40
N ILE A 11 13.12 -6.36 -13.42
CA ILE A 11 13.39 -4.92 -13.45
C ILE A 11 13.06 -4.41 -14.84
N TYR A 12 12.17 -3.42 -14.91
CA TYR A 12 11.96 -2.61 -16.11
C TYR A 12 12.85 -1.38 -16.10
N SER A 13 13.39 -1.03 -17.28
CA SER A 13 14.13 0.22 -17.49
C SER A 13 13.59 0.94 -18.71
N GLY A 14 13.15 2.18 -18.50
CA GLY A 14 12.61 3.04 -19.53
C GLY A 14 12.46 4.46 -19.01
N LYS A 15 12.27 5.43 -19.92
CA LYS A 15 12.07 6.85 -19.55
C LYS A 15 10.70 7.11 -18.92
N ARG A 16 9.75 6.19 -19.10
CA ARG A 16 8.37 6.24 -18.59
C ARG A 16 8.03 4.90 -17.97
N LYS A 17 6.83 4.77 -17.38
CA LYS A 17 6.29 3.46 -16.97
C LYS A 17 6.20 2.53 -18.19
N PRO A 18 6.23 1.20 -18.01
CA PRO A 18 5.99 0.27 -19.10
C PRO A 18 4.68 0.64 -19.81
N ALA A 19 4.75 0.84 -21.13
CA ALA A 19 3.60 1.25 -21.92
C ALA A 19 2.62 0.08 -22.13
N ASP A 20 3.16 -1.13 -22.22
CA ASP A 20 2.41 -2.35 -22.37
C ASP A 20 2.55 -3.22 -21.11
N ILE A 21 1.41 -3.55 -20.50
CA ILE A 21 1.34 -4.46 -19.37
C ILE A 21 1.65 -5.91 -19.78
N ILE A 22 1.30 -6.29 -21.00
CA ILE A 22 1.52 -7.63 -21.53
C ILE A 22 3.02 -7.88 -21.63
N GLU A 23 3.76 -7.00 -22.30
CA GLU A 23 5.22 -7.09 -22.39
C GLU A 23 5.88 -7.14 -20.99
N PHE A 24 5.37 -6.36 -20.04
CA PHE A 24 5.95 -6.27 -18.71
C PHE A 24 5.70 -7.51 -17.83
N LEU A 25 4.50 -8.10 -17.86
CA LEU A 25 4.10 -9.17 -16.95
C LEU A 25 4.15 -10.57 -17.56
N SER A 26 4.09 -10.73 -18.89
CA SER A 26 4.06 -12.06 -19.53
C SER A 26 5.22 -12.96 -19.12
N PRO A 27 6.50 -12.51 -19.06
CA PRO A 27 7.59 -13.37 -18.63
C PRO A 27 7.38 -13.98 -17.23
N PHE A 28 6.90 -13.17 -16.28
CA PHE A 28 6.56 -13.64 -14.94
C PHE A 28 5.39 -14.61 -14.95
N VAL A 29 4.35 -14.32 -15.73
CA VAL A 29 3.16 -15.17 -15.82
C VAL A 29 3.46 -16.52 -16.46
N ASP A 30 4.26 -16.54 -17.54
CA ASP A 30 4.66 -17.77 -18.23
C ASP A 30 5.45 -18.69 -17.30
N GLU A 31 6.41 -18.15 -16.54
CA GLU A 31 7.16 -18.91 -15.53
C GLU A 31 6.24 -19.42 -14.41
N MET A 32 5.34 -18.58 -13.92
CA MET A 32 4.45 -18.95 -12.82
C MET A 32 3.41 -20.01 -13.23
N GLU A 33 2.90 -19.98 -14.45
CA GLU A 33 2.00 -21.04 -14.95
C GLU A 33 2.68 -22.41 -14.93
N ASP A 34 3.93 -22.49 -15.38
CA ASP A 34 4.72 -23.72 -15.31
C ASP A 34 4.90 -24.16 -13.85
N VAL A 35 5.28 -23.23 -12.97
CA VAL A 35 5.44 -23.49 -11.53
C VAL A 35 4.15 -23.95 -10.86
N TYR A 36 3.00 -23.40 -11.22
CA TYR A 36 1.70 -23.84 -10.72
C TYR A 36 1.34 -25.26 -11.18
N LYS A 37 1.63 -25.57 -12.46
CA LYS A 37 1.31 -26.87 -13.06
C LYS A 37 2.25 -27.98 -12.60
N ASN A 38 3.54 -27.67 -12.55
CA ASN A 38 4.61 -28.65 -12.39
C ASN A 38 5.26 -28.60 -11.01
N GLY A 39 5.02 -27.57 -10.19
CA GLY A 39 5.73 -27.35 -8.93
C GLY A 39 7.21 -27.06 -9.15
N ILE A 40 7.97 -27.03 -8.05
CA ILE A 40 9.44 -26.95 -8.08
C ILE A 40 10.05 -28.16 -7.39
N THR A 41 11.21 -28.62 -7.85
CA THR A 41 11.93 -29.73 -7.21
C THR A 41 13.11 -29.20 -6.42
N VAL A 42 13.11 -29.40 -5.09
CA VAL A 42 14.21 -29.02 -4.19
C VAL A 42 14.69 -30.26 -3.46
N ASN A 43 15.98 -30.61 -3.62
CA ASN A 43 16.59 -31.81 -3.02
C ASN A 43 15.77 -33.09 -3.28
N GLY A 44 15.29 -33.28 -4.51
CA GLY A 44 14.48 -34.44 -4.91
C GLY A 44 13.01 -34.41 -4.45
N HIS A 45 12.59 -33.39 -3.68
CA HIS A 45 11.22 -33.25 -3.22
C HIS A 45 10.45 -32.28 -4.11
N LYS A 46 9.29 -32.70 -4.61
CA LYS A 46 8.38 -31.85 -5.38
C LYS A 46 7.57 -30.97 -4.42
N ILE A 47 7.67 -29.67 -4.58
CA ILE A 47 7.03 -28.65 -3.76
C ILE A 47 6.01 -27.90 -4.62
N SER A 48 4.77 -27.85 -4.15
CA SER A 48 3.74 -26.99 -4.76
C SER A 48 3.95 -25.55 -4.32
N VAL A 49 3.87 -24.62 -5.27
CA VAL A 49 4.03 -23.19 -5.02
C VAL A 49 2.74 -22.48 -5.36
N SER A 50 2.37 -21.49 -4.54
CA SER A 50 1.25 -20.58 -4.83
C SER A 50 1.62 -19.16 -4.47
N VAL A 51 1.08 -18.20 -5.23
CA VAL A 51 1.22 -16.77 -4.95
C VAL A 51 0.21 -16.43 -3.86
N ARG A 52 0.72 -15.99 -2.71
CA ARG A 52 -0.12 -15.59 -1.58
C ARG A 52 -0.89 -14.29 -1.86
N CYS A 53 -0.23 -13.29 -2.42
CA CYS A 53 -0.82 -11.98 -2.73
C CYS A 53 0.12 -11.14 -3.62
N ILE A 54 -0.42 -10.10 -4.25
CA ILE A 54 0.33 -9.09 -4.99
C ILE A 54 0.24 -7.75 -4.27
N ILE A 55 1.29 -7.40 -3.54
CA ILE A 55 1.40 -6.14 -2.77
C ILE A 55 1.99 -5.05 -3.65
N CYS A 56 1.28 -3.94 -3.77
CA CYS A 56 1.66 -2.81 -4.60
C CYS A 56 0.99 -1.52 -4.10
N ASP A 57 1.58 -0.36 -4.42
CA ASP A 57 0.92 0.93 -4.21
C ASP A 57 -0.31 1.08 -5.12
N SER A 58 -1.18 2.05 -4.84
CA SER A 58 -2.45 2.19 -5.58
C SER A 58 -2.30 2.38 -7.10
N PRO A 59 -1.34 3.20 -7.60
CA PRO A 59 -1.07 3.28 -9.03
C PRO A 59 -0.57 1.96 -9.65
N ALA A 60 0.39 1.28 -9.03
CA ALA A 60 0.93 0.03 -9.55
C ALA A 60 -0.12 -1.08 -9.52
N ARG A 61 -0.97 -1.12 -8.48
CA ARG A 61 -2.10 -2.06 -8.39
C ARG A 61 -3.07 -1.89 -9.55
N SER A 62 -3.45 -0.64 -9.84
CA SER A 62 -4.35 -0.33 -10.95
C SER A 62 -3.72 -0.71 -12.29
N PHE A 63 -2.41 -0.44 -12.44
CA PHE A 63 -1.65 -0.84 -13.62
C PHE A 63 -1.64 -2.36 -13.79
N VAL A 64 -1.11 -3.13 -12.84
CA VAL A 64 -0.95 -4.60 -12.99
C VAL A 64 -2.28 -5.35 -13.12
N LYS A 65 -3.39 -4.77 -12.65
CA LYS A 65 -4.73 -5.33 -12.86
C LYS A 65 -5.38 -4.90 -14.18
N GLY A 66 -4.86 -3.89 -14.87
CA GLY A 66 -5.46 -3.36 -16.09
C GLY A 66 -6.77 -2.61 -15.86
N VAL A 67 -6.88 -1.87 -14.76
CA VAL A 67 -8.13 -1.23 -14.30
C VAL A 67 -8.02 0.28 -14.14
N ALA A 68 -9.16 0.92 -13.91
CA ALA A 68 -9.25 2.34 -13.61
C ALA A 68 -8.34 2.69 -12.41
N ASN A 69 -7.70 3.85 -12.50
CA ASN A 69 -6.80 4.33 -11.47
C ASN A 69 -7.57 4.57 -10.16
N PHE A 70 -6.90 4.43 -9.01
CA PHE A 70 -7.51 4.56 -7.68
C PHE A 70 -8.23 5.89 -7.43
N ASN A 71 -7.92 6.94 -8.19
CA ASN A 71 -8.53 8.26 -8.12
C ASN A 71 -9.54 8.52 -9.25
N ALA A 72 -9.92 7.55 -10.06
CA ALA A 72 -10.96 7.66 -11.08
C ALA A 72 -12.36 7.45 -10.48
N GLN A 73 -13.43 7.82 -11.18
CA GLN A 73 -14.81 7.56 -10.73
C GLN A 73 -15.03 6.08 -10.37
N ASN A 74 -14.59 5.16 -11.22
CA ASN A 74 -14.67 3.71 -10.97
C ASN A 74 -13.39 3.14 -10.34
N GLY A 75 -12.74 3.91 -9.45
CA GLY A 75 -11.37 3.67 -9.00
C GLY A 75 -11.18 2.75 -7.81
N CYS A 76 -12.22 2.53 -6.98
CA CYS A 76 -12.12 1.54 -5.90
C CYS A 76 -11.80 0.17 -6.49
N GLN A 77 -11.01 -0.65 -5.78
CA GLN A 77 -10.56 -1.96 -6.26
C GLN A 77 -11.36 -3.12 -5.67
N LYS A 78 -12.15 -2.85 -4.63
CA LYS A 78 -12.83 -3.86 -3.79
C LYS A 78 -14.35 -3.77 -3.87
N CYS A 79 -14.94 -2.59 -4.07
CA CYS A 79 -16.39 -2.42 -4.23
C CYS A 79 -16.78 -1.50 -5.38
N THR A 80 -18.04 -1.59 -5.82
CA THR A 80 -18.60 -0.90 -6.99
C THR A 80 -18.89 0.58 -6.77
N VAL A 81 -18.43 1.18 -5.66
CA VAL A 81 -18.61 2.61 -5.41
C VAL A 81 -18.12 3.45 -6.59
N GLU A 82 -18.91 4.46 -6.95
CA GLU A 82 -18.52 5.51 -7.87
C GLU A 82 -18.07 6.75 -7.11
N GLY A 83 -16.92 7.28 -7.50
CA GLY A 83 -16.39 8.52 -6.97
C GLY A 83 -16.81 9.73 -7.81
N GLU A 84 -17.02 10.85 -7.13
CA GLU A 84 -17.44 12.11 -7.75
C GLU A 84 -16.31 13.13 -7.67
N TYR A 85 -16.21 14.01 -8.68
CA TYR A 85 -15.19 15.06 -8.64
C TYR A 85 -15.63 16.22 -7.75
N SER A 86 -14.85 16.52 -6.72
CA SER A 86 -15.06 17.70 -5.88
C SER A 86 -14.28 18.89 -6.40
N HIS A 87 -14.96 20.01 -6.60
CA HIS A 87 -14.34 21.31 -6.86
C HIS A 87 -13.73 21.95 -5.60
N ILE A 88 -14.03 21.42 -4.41
CA ILE A 88 -13.51 21.92 -3.12
C ILE A 88 -12.16 21.27 -2.80
N SER A 89 -12.09 19.93 -2.91
CA SER A 89 -10.87 19.17 -2.64
C SER A 89 -10.01 18.92 -3.89
N HIS A 90 -10.50 19.31 -5.07
CA HIS A 90 -9.86 19.12 -6.38
C HIS A 90 -9.47 17.67 -6.66
N CYS A 91 -10.27 16.72 -6.18
CA CYS A 91 -10.04 15.30 -6.36
C CYS A 91 -11.35 14.53 -6.35
N ASN A 92 -11.29 13.26 -6.79
CA ASN A 92 -12.44 12.39 -6.65
C ASN A 92 -12.60 11.93 -5.20
N TYR A 93 -13.80 12.08 -4.67
CA TYR A 93 -14.23 11.60 -3.37
C TYR A 93 -15.23 10.45 -3.53
N TYR A 94 -15.32 9.60 -2.51
CA TYR A 94 -16.13 8.38 -2.51
C TYR A 94 -17.06 8.43 -1.31
N PRO A 95 -18.21 9.13 -1.43
CA PRO A 95 -19.08 9.40 -0.30
C PRO A 95 -19.79 8.12 0.16
N GLN A 96 -20.12 7.19 -0.74
CA GLN A 96 -20.79 5.96 -0.33
C GLN A 96 -19.80 5.02 0.39
N ILE A 97 -20.12 4.66 1.64
CA ILE A 97 -19.30 3.73 2.44
C ILE A 97 -19.64 2.28 2.08
N ARG A 98 -20.94 1.99 1.92
CA ARG A 98 -21.43 0.64 1.61
C ARG A 98 -21.91 0.57 0.17
N SER A 99 -21.19 -0.19 -0.65
CA SER A 99 -21.52 -0.52 -2.04
C SER A 99 -21.25 -2.02 -2.25
N ASP A 100 -21.80 -2.59 -3.32
CA ASP A 100 -21.61 -4.00 -3.62
C ASP A 100 -20.13 -4.35 -3.79
N LEU A 101 -19.72 -5.46 -3.21
CA LEU A 101 -18.35 -5.94 -3.34
C LEU A 101 -18.11 -6.48 -4.75
N ARG A 102 -16.94 -6.19 -5.31
CA ARG A 102 -16.48 -6.87 -6.50
C ARG A 102 -16.08 -8.30 -6.14
N THR A 103 -16.38 -9.21 -7.04
CA THR A 103 -16.00 -10.62 -6.98
C THR A 103 -15.04 -10.97 -8.10
N ASP A 104 -14.22 -12.01 -7.90
CA ASP A 104 -13.32 -12.54 -8.95
C ASP A 104 -14.11 -12.98 -10.19
N ARG A 105 -15.21 -13.71 -10.00
CA ARG A 105 -16.08 -14.13 -11.10
C ARG A 105 -16.58 -12.93 -11.91
N GLY A 106 -17.16 -11.93 -11.25
CA GLY A 106 -17.61 -10.72 -11.95
C GLY A 106 -16.48 -9.96 -12.64
N PHE A 107 -15.25 -10.01 -12.09
CA PHE A 107 -14.09 -9.39 -12.72
C PHE A 107 -13.70 -10.13 -14.00
N ARG A 108 -13.67 -11.46 -13.97
CA ARG A 108 -13.35 -12.33 -15.12
C ARG A 108 -14.43 -12.26 -16.20
N ASP A 109 -15.69 -12.16 -15.79
CA ASP A 109 -16.85 -11.96 -16.66
C ASP A 109 -16.98 -10.51 -17.19
N LYS A 110 -16.06 -9.62 -16.80
CA LYS A 110 -15.98 -8.21 -17.21
C LYS A 110 -17.24 -7.39 -16.92
N VAL A 111 -17.93 -7.69 -15.81
CA VAL A 111 -19.21 -7.02 -15.48
C VAL A 111 -19.03 -5.59 -14.96
N TYR A 112 -17.81 -5.15 -14.62
CA TYR A 112 -17.57 -3.83 -14.00
C TYR A 112 -17.24 -2.70 -14.98
N GLY A 113 -17.68 -2.79 -16.25
CA GLY A 113 -17.67 -1.68 -17.22
C GLY A 113 -16.40 -0.79 -17.19
N TYR A 114 -16.57 0.50 -16.88
CA TYR A 114 -15.48 1.49 -16.84
C TYR A 114 -14.36 1.21 -15.84
N HIS A 115 -14.54 0.29 -14.89
CA HIS A 115 -13.47 -0.20 -14.05
C HIS A 115 -12.40 -0.95 -14.87
N HIS A 116 -12.79 -1.70 -15.89
CA HIS A 116 -11.86 -2.44 -16.76
C HIS A 116 -11.27 -1.50 -17.82
N LYS A 117 -9.94 -1.57 -18.03
CA LYS A 117 -9.22 -0.78 -19.03
C LYS A 117 -8.49 -1.64 -20.04
N THR A 118 -7.86 -2.71 -19.57
CA THR A 118 -7.18 -3.70 -20.40
C THR A 118 -7.14 -5.04 -19.67
N ASP A 119 -6.98 -6.13 -20.41
CA ASP A 119 -6.82 -7.45 -19.79
C ASP A 119 -5.40 -7.61 -19.28
N SER A 120 -5.27 -7.95 -18.00
CA SER A 120 -3.98 -8.25 -17.40
C SER A 120 -3.56 -9.69 -17.70
N PRO A 121 -2.29 -9.96 -18.05
CA PRO A 121 -1.74 -11.31 -18.12
C PRO A 121 -1.98 -12.13 -16.84
N LEU A 122 -2.12 -11.48 -15.68
CA LEU A 122 -2.38 -12.16 -14.40
C LEU A 122 -3.70 -12.95 -14.39
N LEU A 123 -4.64 -12.67 -15.30
CA LEU A 123 -5.88 -13.44 -15.45
C LEU A 123 -5.64 -14.91 -15.79
N ARG A 124 -4.47 -15.24 -16.36
CA ARG A 124 -4.04 -16.61 -16.67
C ARG A 124 -3.70 -17.43 -15.43
N LEU A 125 -3.31 -16.75 -14.34
CA LEU A 125 -2.95 -17.41 -13.09
C LEU A 125 -4.22 -17.70 -12.24
N PRO A 126 -4.18 -18.70 -11.35
CA PRO A 126 -5.27 -19.00 -10.42
C PRO A 126 -5.31 -17.99 -9.25
N LEU A 127 -5.28 -16.70 -9.59
CA LEU A 127 -5.40 -15.58 -8.66
C LEU A 127 -6.86 -15.10 -8.60
N ASN A 128 -7.31 -14.75 -7.41
CA ASN A 128 -8.50 -13.96 -7.21
C ASN A 128 -8.17 -12.48 -7.46
N MET A 129 -8.69 -11.92 -8.56
CA MET A 129 -8.39 -10.57 -9.03
C MET A 129 -8.89 -9.45 -8.13
N ILE A 130 -9.67 -9.76 -7.09
CA ILE A 130 -10.12 -8.82 -6.07
C ILE A 130 -9.37 -9.06 -4.76
N ASP A 131 -9.42 -10.28 -4.25
CA ASP A 131 -8.99 -10.58 -2.89
C ASP A 131 -7.49 -10.84 -2.78
N ASP A 132 -6.79 -11.28 -3.84
CA ASP A 132 -5.32 -11.49 -3.80
C ASP A 132 -4.51 -10.19 -3.94
N PHE A 133 -5.20 -9.06 -4.09
CA PHE A 133 -4.64 -7.72 -4.22
C PHE A 133 -5.08 -6.87 -3.03
N PRO A 134 -4.32 -6.88 -1.91
CA PRO A 134 -4.68 -6.11 -0.73
C PRO A 134 -4.63 -4.61 -1.02
N VAL A 135 -5.64 -3.89 -0.54
CA VAL A 135 -5.66 -2.42 -0.46
C VAL A 135 -5.19 -1.94 0.92
N GLY A 136 -5.26 -2.81 1.93
CA GLY A 136 -4.92 -2.59 3.33
C GLY A 136 -3.44 -2.58 3.70
N ASP A 137 -2.53 -2.40 2.73
CA ASP A 137 -1.10 -2.26 3.00
C ASP A 137 -0.85 -1.11 3.99
N SER A 138 -0.21 -1.39 5.14
CA SER A 138 -0.08 -0.40 6.20
C SER A 138 0.74 0.82 5.80
N LEU A 139 1.78 0.64 4.97
CA LEU A 139 2.67 1.72 4.55
C LEU A 139 1.92 2.77 3.71
N HIS A 140 1.15 2.34 2.71
CA HIS A 140 0.50 3.20 1.75
C HIS A 140 -0.88 3.64 2.24
N LEU A 141 -1.64 2.77 2.90
CA LEU A 141 -2.98 3.11 3.39
C LEU A 141 -2.90 3.87 4.70
N ILE A 142 -2.32 3.29 5.75
CA ILE A 142 -2.35 3.87 7.10
C ILE A 142 -1.32 4.99 7.22
N ASP A 143 -0.05 4.69 6.97
CA ASP A 143 1.06 5.58 7.31
C ASP A 143 1.15 6.77 6.33
N LEU A 144 1.28 6.50 5.03
CA LEU A 144 1.38 7.53 3.98
C LEU A 144 0.03 8.04 3.48
N GLY A 145 -1.05 7.30 3.70
CA GLY A 145 -2.39 7.65 3.26
C GLY A 145 -3.14 8.44 4.34
N ILE A 146 -3.54 7.77 5.41
CA ILE A 146 -4.38 8.33 6.48
C ILE A 146 -3.59 9.26 7.41
N MET A 147 -2.45 8.80 7.94
CA MET A 147 -1.71 9.57 8.94
C MET A 147 -1.05 10.82 8.37
N LYS A 148 -0.44 10.69 7.20
CA LYS A 148 0.04 11.86 6.45
C LYS A 148 -1.07 12.87 6.20
N ARG A 149 -2.25 12.41 5.79
CA ARG A 149 -3.40 13.29 5.55
C ARG A 149 -3.83 14.02 6.80
N HIS A 150 -4.06 13.31 7.90
CA HIS A 150 -4.48 13.92 9.16
C HIS A 150 -3.47 14.95 9.66
N LEU A 151 -2.19 14.61 9.71
CA LEU A 151 -1.16 15.52 10.20
C LEU A 151 -1.01 16.77 9.32
N ILE A 152 -1.04 16.62 7.99
CA ILE A 152 -1.00 17.76 7.07
C ILE A 152 -2.29 18.58 7.21
N GLY A 153 -3.44 17.92 7.32
CA GLY A 153 -4.73 18.57 7.44
C GLY A 153 -4.91 19.36 8.72
N TRP A 154 -4.47 18.83 9.85
CA TRP A 154 -4.46 19.56 11.11
C TRP A 154 -3.42 20.66 11.12
N ARG A 155 -2.24 20.49 10.50
CA ARG A 155 -1.22 21.55 10.42
C ARG A 155 -1.65 22.70 9.51
N ASP A 156 -2.11 22.40 8.30
CA ASP A 156 -2.30 23.39 7.23
C ASP A 156 -3.76 23.88 7.17
N GLY A 157 -4.71 23.08 7.67
CA GLY A 157 -6.15 23.36 7.63
C GLY A 157 -6.79 23.03 6.28
N ASN A 158 -6.32 21.99 5.58
CA ASN A 158 -6.79 21.64 4.23
C ASN A 158 -7.79 20.47 4.20
N MET A 159 -8.48 20.20 5.32
CA MET A 159 -9.53 19.16 5.44
C MET A 159 -10.91 19.75 5.79
N GLY A 160 -11.21 20.97 5.31
CA GLY A 160 -12.52 21.62 5.46
C GLY A 160 -12.84 22.15 6.86
N ASN A 161 -12.35 21.50 7.91
CA ASN A 161 -12.64 21.85 9.30
C ASN A 161 -11.48 22.61 9.96
N TYR A 162 -11.60 23.93 10.02
CA TYR A 162 -10.62 24.79 10.66
C TYR A 162 -10.55 24.68 12.19
N ARG A 163 -11.55 24.07 12.88
CA ARG A 163 -11.45 23.77 14.32
C ARG A 163 -10.34 22.77 14.63
N ALA A 164 -10.04 21.89 13.67
CA ALA A 164 -8.97 20.92 13.77
C ALA A 164 -7.59 21.54 13.46
N LYS A 165 -7.55 22.77 12.94
CA LYS A 165 -6.31 23.41 12.50
C LYS A 165 -5.49 23.86 13.70
N TRP A 166 -4.23 23.43 13.73
CA TRP A 166 -3.26 23.87 14.71
C TRP A 166 -2.78 25.29 14.41
N THR A 167 -2.58 26.06 15.48
CA THR A 167 -1.89 27.34 15.41
C THR A 167 -0.39 27.12 15.18
N ALA A 168 0.33 28.15 14.69
CA ALA A 168 1.78 28.08 14.55
C ALA A 168 2.49 27.74 15.88
N LYS A 169 1.98 28.28 17.01
CA LYS A 169 2.48 27.95 18.35
C LYS A 169 2.26 26.47 18.67
N THR A 170 1.05 25.95 18.46
CA THR A 170 0.72 24.53 18.66
C THR A 170 1.61 23.63 17.80
N THR A 171 1.82 23.96 16.52
CA THR A 171 2.72 23.21 15.62
C THR A 171 4.17 23.20 16.11
N ALA A 172 4.66 24.34 16.61
CA ALA A 172 6.00 24.45 17.18
C ALA A 172 6.14 23.62 18.47
N ASP A 173 5.13 23.68 19.35
CA ASP A 173 5.09 22.91 20.61
C ASP A 173 5.06 21.41 20.35
N ILE A 174 4.25 20.94 19.39
CA ILE A 174 4.24 19.54 18.96
C ILE A 174 5.62 19.13 18.44
N SER A 175 6.21 19.95 17.55
CA SER A 175 7.54 19.66 16.99
C SER A 175 8.63 19.57 18.06
N LYS A 176 8.56 20.43 19.08
CA LYS A 176 9.45 20.38 20.25
C LYS A 176 9.25 19.09 21.04
N ARG A 177 8.00 18.71 21.33
CA ARG A 177 7.68 17.46 22.04
C ARG A 177 8.17 16.22 21.29
N LEU A 178 7.95 16.15 19.98
CA LEU A 178 8.42 15.05 19.13
C LEU A 178 9.94 14.85 19.22
N LYS A 179 10.71 15.95 19.21
CA LYS A 179 12.18 15.93 19.32
C LYS A 179 12.67 15.55 20.72
N GLN A 180 11.88 15.82 21.76
CA GLN A 180 12.26 15.58 23.17
C GLN A 180 11.86 14.19 23.67
N MET A 181 10.90 13.53 23.03
CA MET A 181 10.45 12.22 23.47
C MET A 181 11.53 11.16 23.28
N LYS A 182 11.83 10.44 24.36
CA LYS A 182 12.69 9.26 24.32
C LYS A 182 11.90 8.10 23.73
N MET A 183 12.45 7.48 22.70
CA MET A 183 11.84 6.32 22.08
C MET A 183 12.23 5.03 22.83
N PRO A 184 11.36 4.00 22.85
CA PRO A 184 11.75 2.65 23.25
C PRO A 184 12.97 2.16 22.46
N ALA A 185 13.73 1.22 23.03
CA ALA A 185 14.99 0.73 22.45
C ALA A 185 14.81 0.10 21.06
N GLU A 186 13.62 -0.42 20.79
CA GLU A 186 13.21 -1.05 19.52
C GLU A 186 13.03 -0.03 18.39
N ILE A 187 12.92 1.26 18.71
CA ILE A 187 12.71 2.34 17.74
C ILE A 187 14.01 3.13 17.61
N HIS A 188 14.81 2.72 16.63
CA HIS A 188 16.16 3.26 16.41
C HIS A 188 16.24 4.72 15.92
N ARG A 189 15.11 5.38 15.59
CA ARG A 189 15.11 6.77 15.07
C ARG A 189 14.00 7.59 15.69
N SER A 190 14.36 8.77 16.17
CA SER A 190 13.40 9.80 16.57
C SER A 190 12.60 10.29 15.37
N VAL A 191 11.35 10.68 15.64
CA VAL A 191 10.47 11.30 14.64
C VAL A 191 10.89 12.76 14.47
N ARG A 192 11.01 13.23 13.22
CA ARG A 192 11.36 14.62 12.94
C ARG A 192 10.24 15.58 13.36
N GLY A 193 10.51 16.88 13.35
CA GLY A 193 9.49 17.91 13.59
C GLY A 193 8.48 18.01 12.44
N LEU A 194 7.38 18.73 12.68
CA LEU A 194 6.32 18.95 11.70
C LEU A 194 6.71 19.93 10.58
N ASP A 195 7.84 20.62 10.71
CA ASP A 195 8.44 21.51 9.71
C ASP A 195 8.77 20.78 8.40
N CYS A 196 9.18 19.51 8.50
CA CYS A 196 9.50 18.66 7.35
C CYS A 196 8.51 17.50 7.14
N LEU A 197 7.27 17.65 7.63
CA LEU A 197 6.24 16.61 7.59
C LEU A 197 6.01 16.04 6.18
N SER A 198 6.04 16.89 5.15
CA SER A 198 5.93 16.48 3.74
C SER A 198 6.99 15.45 3.32
N HIS A 199 8.14 15.45 3.99
CA HIS A 199 9.30 14.60 3.74
C HIS A 199 9.47 13.46 4.76
N TRP A 200 8.54 13.29 5.70
CA TRP A 200 8.55 12.14 6.61
C TRP A 200 8.49 10.84 5.81
N LYS A 201 9.27 9.85 6.27
CA LYS A 201 9.23 8.48 5.76
C LYS A 201 8.02 7.77 6.37
N GLY A 202 7.54 6.71 5.72
CA GLY A 202 6.47 5.87 6.26
C GLY A 202 6.77 5.37 7.68
N THR A 203 8.03 5.07 8.01
CA THR A 203 8.42 4.64 9.36
C THR A 203 8.17 5.71 10.43
N GLU A 204 8.28 7.00 10.09
CA GLU A 204 8.04 8.09 11.03
C GLU A 204 6.54 8.28 11.29
N TYR A 205 5.71 8.20 10.25
CA TYR A 205 4.26 8.17 10.40
C TYR A 205 3.80 6.99 11.25
N ARG A 206 4.38 5.80 11.01
CA ARG A 206 4.12 4.61 11.81
C ARG A 206 4.51 4.80 13.27
N THR A 207 5.74 5.28 13.55
CA THR A 207 6.17 5.55 14.92
C THR A 207 5.25 6.57 15.60
N PHE A 208 4.90 7.66 14.91
CA PHE A 208 3.96 8.63 15.42
C PHE A 208 2.63 7.98 15.77
N PHE A 209 2.04 7.20 14.86
CA PHE A 209 0.75 6.56 15.07
C PHE A 209 0.76 5.63 16.28
N TYR A 210 1.63 4.63 16.31
CA TYR A 210 1.59 3.59 17.34
C TYR A 210 2.01 4.07 18.73
N TYR A 211 2.97 5.00 18.81
CA TYR A 211 3.64 5.32 20.07
C TYR A 211 3.39 6.74 20.59
N LEU A 212 3.19 7.72 19.69
CA LEU A 212 3.20 9.14 20.09
C LEU A 212 1.81 9.77 20.00
N SER A 213 0.97 9.30 19.09
CA SER A 213 -0.26 9.97 18.67
C SER A 213 -1.23 10.22 19.82
N ILE A 214 -1.54 9.21 20.63
CA ILE A 214 -2.45 9.33 21.79
C ILE A 214 -1.99 10.45 22.73
N VAL A 215 -0.71 10.48 23.07
CA VAL A 215 -0.17 11.44 24.05
C VAL A 215 -0.03 12.83 23.44
N ILE A 216 0.42 12.93 22.19
CA ILE A 216 0.69 14.19 21.51
C ILE A 216 -0.60 14.87 21.07
N LEU A 217 -1.60 14.13 20.60
CA LEU A 217 -2.83 14.68 20.03
C LEU A 217 -3.85 15.11 21.10
N LYS A 218 -3.91 14.42 22.25
CA LYS A 218 -4.89 14.71 23.32
C LYS A 218 -4.95 16.19 23.75
N PRO A 219 -3.83 16.90 23.99
CA PRO A 219 -3.88 18.30 24.42
C PRO A 219 -4.02 19.31 23.28
N VAL A 220 -3.97 18.89 22.01
CA VAL A 220 -3.90 19.81 20.85
C VAL A 220 -5.07 19.67 19.87
N LEU A 221 -5.88 18.63 20.00
CA LEU A 221 -7.11 18.45 19.24
C LEU A 221 -8.35 18.72 20.11
N PRO A 222 -9.44 19.25 19.53
CA PRO A 222 -10.76 19.24 20.17
C PRO A 222 -11.20 17.82 20.56
N SER A 223 -11.98 17.68 21.64
CA SER A 223 -12.36 16.35 22.20
C SER A 223 -13.04 15.46 21.16
N ASP A 224 -14.00 16.00 20.42
CA ASP A 224 -14.73 15.30 19.35
C ASP A 224 -13.80 14.76 18.26
N ILE A 225 -12.79 15.52 17.89
CA ILE A 225 -11.80 15.14 16.86
C ILE A 225 -10.78 14.14 17.41
N TYR A 226 -10.38 14.28 18.66
CA TYR A 226 -9.49 13.34 19.31
C TYR A 226 -10.16 11.98 19.53
N GLU A 227 -11.42 11.96 19.98
CA GLU A 227 -12.23 10.74 20.10
C GLU A 227 -12.41 10.06 18.75
N HIS A 228 -12.68 10.82 17.69
CA HIS A 228 -12.72 10.29 16.32
C HIS A 228 -11.39 9.62 15.92
N PHE A 229 -10.25 10.25 16.22
CA PHE A 229 -8.93 9.64 16.00
C PHE A 229 -8.73 8.35 16.82
N LEU A 230 -9.23 8.30 18.06
CA LEU A 230 -9.14 7.09 18.89
C LEU A 230 -9.91 5.90 18.31
N VAL A 231 -11.04 6.13 17.63
CA VAL A 231 -11.78 5.06 16.92
C VAL A 231 -10.88 4.41 15.86
N LEU A 232 -10.20 5.22 15.03
CA LEU A 232 -9.23 4.73 14.06
C LEU A 232 -8.07 4.00 14.75
N TYR A 233 -7.51 4.58 15.82
CA TYR A 233 -6.42 3.99 16.57
C TYR A 233 -6.78 2.57 17.04
N CYS A 234 -7.91 2.40 17.72
CA CYS A 234 -8.37 1.12 18.23
C CYS A 234 -8.54 0.08 17.12
N ALA A 235 -9.19 0.45 16.00
CA ALA A 235 -9.39 -0.47 14.89
C ALA A 235 -8.06 -0.95 14.27
N VAL A 236 -7.11 -0.04 14.07
CA VAL A 236 -5.79 -0.38 13.50
C VAL A 236 -4.96 -1.21 14.49
N ILE A 237 -5.04 -0.96 15.80
CA ILE A 237 -4.37 -1.79 16.81
C ILE A 237 -4.89 -3.23 16.77
N ILE A 238 -6.21 -3.41 16.66
CA ILE A 238 -6.83 -4.73 16.51
C ILE A 238 -6.29 -5.43 15.25
N CYS A 239 -6.26 -4.72 14.11
CA CYS A 239 -5.76 -5.24 12.84
C CYS A 239 -4.25 -5.58 12.84
N SER A 240 -3.49 -5.01 13.77
CA SER A 240 -2.03 -5.16 13.85
C SER A 240 -1.55 -6.24 14.81
N SER A 241 -2.43 -6.84 15.61
CA SER A 241 -2.06 -7.79 16.65
C SER A 241 -2.76 -9.12 16.51
N LYS A 242 -1.97 -10.21 16.55
CA LYS A 242 -2.52 -11.58 16.50
C LYS A 242 -3.41 -11.87 17.70
N ASN A 243 -3.12 -11.25 18.85
CA ASN A 243 -3.88 -11.42 20.08
C ASN A 243 -5.31 -10.87 19.97
N TYR A 244 -5.56 -9.95 19.04
CA TYR A 244 -6.87 -9.31 18.87
C TYR A 244 -7.63 -9.81 17.63
N GLN A 245 -7.22 -10.92 17.00
CA GLN A 245 -7.91 -11.45 15.83
C GLN A 245 -9.40 -11.78 16.08
N HIS A 246 -9.74 -12.18 17.29
CA HIS A 246 -11.14 -12.43 17.70
C HIS A 246 -11.99 -11.15 17.75
N LEU A 247 -11.38 -9.96 17.68
CA LEU A 247 -12.04 -8.65 17.67
C LEU A 247 -12.11 -8.04 16.26
N LEU A 248 -11.78 -8.78 15.20
CA LEU A 248 -11.77 -8.22 13.84
C LEU A 248 -13.13 -7.69 13.39
N ASP A 249 -14.23 -8.31 13.81
CA ASP A 249 -15.57 -7.80 13.50
C ASP A 249 -15.84 -6.47 14.23
N LEU A 250 -15.37 -6.31 15.47
CA LEU A 250 -15.40 -5.03 16.16
C LEU A 250 -14.55 -3.97 15.43
N ALA A 251 -13.36 -4.35 14.94
CA ALA A 251 -12.53 -3.43 14.16
C ALA A 251 -13.23 -2.98 12.87
N HIS A 252 -14.01 -3.86 12.23
CA HIS A 252 -14.79 -3.52 11.05
C HIS A 252 -15.84 -2.45 11.37
N GLU A 253 -16.62 -2.68 12.43
CA GLU A 253 -17.63 -1.70 12.89
C GLU A 253 -17.00 -0.37 13.31
N LEU A 254 -15.85 -0.39 13.98
CA LEU A 254 -15.11 0.83 14.33
C LEU A 254 -14.67 1.61 13.08
N LEU A 255 -14.22 0.93 12.01
CA LEU A 255 -13.82 1.60 10.78
C LEU A 255 -15.03 2.19 10.03
N LEU A 256 -16.15 1.47 9.97
CA LEU A 256 -17.39 2.01 9.42
C LEU A 256 -17.84 3.25 10.19
N HIS A 257 -17.85 3.17 11.52
CA HIS A 257 -18.18 4.30 12.39
C HIS A 257 -17.23 5.49 12.21
N TYR A 258 -15.92 5.21 12.10
CA TYR A 258 -14.91 6.23 11.82
C TYR A 258 -15.18 6.95 10.49
N LEU A 259 -15.59 6.23 9.44
CA LEU A 259 -15.89 6.82 8.13
C LEU A 259 -17.15 7.69 8.17
N ASP A 260 -18.20 7.25 8.87
CA ASP A 260 -19.41 8.04 9.06
C ASP A 260 -19.14 9.34 9.83
N ILE A 261 -18.30 9.29 10.87
CA ILE A 261 -17.91 10.49 11.60
C ILE A 261 -16.94 11.34 10.77
N PHE A 262 -16.03 10.75 10.00
CA PHE A 262 -15.08 11.48 9.17
C PHE A 262 -15.81 12.45 8.22
N LYS A 263 -16.87 11.97 7.57
CA LYS A 263 -17.73 12.79 6.71
C LYS A 263 -18.32 13.99 7.45
N LYS A 264 -18.81 13.78 8.67
CA LYS A 264 -19.44 14.83 9.49
C LYS A 264 -18.41 15.85 9.98
N ILE A 265 -17.21 15.40 10.35
CA ILE A 265 -16.16 16.27 10.89
C ILE A 265 -15.47 17.06 9.77
N TYR A 266 -15.13 16.42 8.65
CA TYR A 266 -14.26 17.02 7.62
C TYR A 266 -15.01 17.37 6.33
N GLY A 267 -16.14 16.73 6.05
CA GLY A 267 -16.90 16.86 4.80
C GLY A 267 -16.69 15.67 3.86
N GLU A 268 -17.71 15.38 3.06
CA GLU A 268 -17.70 14.24 2.13
C GLU A 268 -16.68 14.43 0.99
N ASP A 269 -16.44 15.67 0.56
CA ASP A 269 -15.42 16.05 -0.42
C ASP A 269 -14.00 15.56 -0.05
N TYR A 270 -13.77 15.27 1.22
CA TYR A 270 -12.50 14.78 1.73
C TYR A 270 -12.45 13.26 1.89
N MET A 271 -13.48 12.51 1.52
CA MET A 271 -13.50 11.04 1.49
C MET A 271 -12.73 10.49 0.27
N THR A 272 -11.42 10.68 0.22
CA THR A 272 -10.62 10.16 -0.92
C THR A 272 -10.54 8.64 -0.90
N SER A 273 -10.01 8.05 -1.99
CA SER A 273 -9.78 6.60 -2.09
C SER A 273 -9.09 5.98 -0.88
N ASN A 274 -8.06 6.63 -0.30
CA ASN A 274 -7.40 6.09 0.89
C ASN A 274 -8.32 6.07 2.12
N VAL A 275 -9.17 7.09 2.29
CA VAL A 275 -10.15 7.11 3.38
C VAL A 275 -11.18 6.01 3.16
N HIS A 276 -11.75 5.93 1.96
CA HIS A 276 -12.72 4.89 1.60
C HIS A 276 -12.16 3.47 1.77
N ASN A 277 -10.91 3.22 1.37
CA ASN A 277 -10.29 1.89 1.45
C ASN A 277 -10.12 1.36 2.89
N LEU A 278 -10.28 2.19 3.93
CA LEU A 278 -10.36 1.70 5.31
C LEU A 278 -11.53 0.74 5.52
N ASN A 279 -12.63 0.90 4.77
CA ASN A 279 -13.77 -0.01 4.78
C ASN A 279 -13.37 -1.46 4.45
N HIS A 280 -12.34 -1.63 3.62
CA HIS A 280 -11.88 -2.93 3.13
C HIS A 280 -10.69 -3.50 3.90
N LEU A 281 -10.20 -2.78 4.92
CA LEU A 281 -8.98 -3.15 5.64
C LEU A 281 -9.11 -4.49 6.36
N VAL A 282 -10.24 -4.72 7.03
CA VAL A 282 -10.45 -5.90 7.86
C VAL A 282 -10.54 -7.17 7.01
N ASP A 283 -11.11 -7.11 5.81
CA ASP A 283 -11.18 -8.25 4.90
C ASP A 283 -9.78 -8.70 4.46
N ASP A 284 -8.90 -7.74 4.15
CA ASP A 284 -7.50 -8.04 3.85
C ASP A 284 -6.79 -8.64 5.07
N VAL A 285 -7.07 -8.17 6.29
CA VAL A 285 -6.48 -8.72 7.53
C VAL A 285 -7.00 -10.14 7.84
N LYS A 286 -8.29 -10.39 7.62
CA LYS A 286 -8.89 -11.73 7.75
C LYS A 286 -8.21 -12.72 6.80
N LYS A 287 -7.86 -12.29 5.59
CA LYS A 287 -7.22 -13.13 4.58
C LYS A 287 -5.71 -13.29 4.75
N PHE A 288 -4.99 -12.21 5.01
CA PHE A 288 -3.52 -12.18 4.98
C PHE A 288 -2.87 -12.13 6.36
N GLY A 289 -3.65 -12.23 7.43
CA GLY A 289 -3.17 -12.05 8.79
C GLY A 289 -2.95 -10.57 9.12
N VAL A 290 -2.21 -10.30 10.20
CA VAL A 290 -2.07 -8.93 10.72
C VAL A 290 -1.34 -8.00 9.74
N LEU A 291 -1.52 -6.68 9.88
CA LEU A 291 -0.93 -5.66 8.99
C LEU A 291 0.59 -5.79 8.78
N SER A 292 1.32 -6.34 9.74
CA SER A 292 2.77 -6.58 9.62
C SER A 292 3.13 -7.70 8.62
N GLU A 293 2.17 -8.55 8.24
CA GLU A 293 2.39 -9.74 7.40
C GLU A 293 2.17 -9.54 5.91
N PHE A 294 1.64 -8.39 5.49
CA PHE A 294 1.38 -8.06 4.08
C PHE A 294 1.66 -6.59 3.71
N ASN A 295 2.60 -5.94 4.40
CA ASN A 295 3.03 -4.57 4.07
C ASN A 295 4.23 -4.51 3.11
N ALA A 296 4.39 -3.36 2.47
CA ALA A 296 5.38 -3.06 1.45
C ALA A 296 6.74 -2.59 2.00
N TYR A 297 6.90 -2.43 3.32
CA TYR A 297 8.14 -1.89 3.91
C TYR A 297 9.41 -2.65 3.49
N PRO A 298 9.46 -4.00 3.50
CA PRO A 298 10.65 -4.73 3.07
C PRO A 298 11.01 -4.43 1.61
N PHE A 299 10.00 -4.35 0.73
CA PHE A 299 10.17 -4.13 -0.70
C PHE A 299 10.66 -2.71 -1.00
N GLU A 300 10.07 -1.69 -0.36
CA GLU A 300 10.51 -0.30 -0.50
C GLU A 300 11.94 -0.07 0.02
N SER A 301 12.30 -0.74 1.12
CA SER A 301 13.68 -0.73 1.62
C SER A 301 14.66 -1.31 0.59
N LYS A 302 14.32 -2.45 -0.03
CA LYS A 302 15.12 -3.06 -1.09
C LYS A 302 15.23 -2.16 -2.33
N LEU A 303 14.13 -1.57 -2.78
CA LEU A 303 14.10 -0.61 -3.88
C LEU A 303 14.99 0.61 -3.62
N CYS A 304 15.02 1.11 -2.39
CA CYS A 304 15.91 2.20 -1.98
C CYS A 304 17.39 1.83 -2.13
N GLN A 305 17.79 0.62 -1.69
CA GLN A 305 19.15 0.11 -1.86
C GLN A 305 19.55 0.07 -3.34
N ILE A 306 18.68 -0.46 -4.20
CA ILE A 306 18.90 -0.51 -5.65
C ILE A 306 19.09 0.91 -6.22
N LYS A 307 18.19 1.85 -5.87
CA LYS A 307 18.30 3.26 -6.31
C LYS A 307 19.62 3.89 -5.87
N HIS A 308 20.09 3.60 -4.66
CA HIS A 308 21.38 4.11 -4.19
C HIS A 308 22.55 3.53 -4.98
N MET A 309 22.55 2.21 -5.22
CA MET A 309 23.54 1.55 -6.07
C MET A 309 23.57 2.15 -7.47
N LEU A 310 22.43 2.45 -8.07
CA LEU A 310 22.34 3.08 -9.40
C LEU A 310 22.89 4.52 -9.44
N ARG A 311 22.87 5.24 -8.31
CA ARG A 311 23.35 6.63 -8.19
C ARG A 311 24.85 6.73 -7.89
N THR A 312 25.44 5.72 -7.27
CA THR A 312 26.89 5.68 -7.03
C THR A 312 27.61 5.21 -8.31
N GLY A 313 28.05 6.21 -9.08
CA GLY A 313 28.51 6.09 -10.46
C GLY A 313 29.90 5.46 -10.58
N ASN A 314 29.94 4.18 -10.98
CA ASN A 314 31.13 3.63 -11.63
C ASN A 314 30.87 2.52 -12.65
N ASN A 315 29.62 2.27 -13.07
CA ASN A 315 29.35 1.38 -14.22
C ASN A 315 27.95 1.62 -14.81
N THR A 316 27.86 1.64 -16.14
CA THR A 316 26.61 1.78 -16.90
C THR A 316 25.59 0.69 -16.52
N GLN A 317 24.29 1.02 -16.53
CA GLN A 317 23.19 0.12 -16.12
C GLN A 317 23.22 -1.24 -16.86
N SER A 318 23.70 -1.25 -18.12
CA SER A 318 23.86 -2.45 -18.96
C SER A 318 24.94 -3.41 -18.46
N LYS A 319 26.03 -2.92 -17.85
CA LYS A 319 27.08 -3.78 -17.25
C LYS A 319 26.63 -4.43 -15.94
N ARG A 320 25.71 -3.81 -15.20
CA ARG A 320 25.25 -4.31 -13.89
C ARG A 320 24.12 -5.33 -13.98
N ARG A 321 23.31 -5.32 -15.05
CA ARG A 321 22.35 -6.40 -15.35
C ARG A 321 23.06 -7.76 -15.48
N LYS A 322 24.20 -7.78 -16.19
CA LYS A 322 25.09 -8.96 -16.28
C LYS A 322 25.68 -9.38 -14.93
N ASN A 323 26.03 -8.44 -14.04
CA ASN A 323 26.57 -8.78 -12.73
C ASN A 323 25.51 -9.35 -11.77
N TYR A 324 24.25 -8.94 -11.88
CA TYR A 324 23.14 -9.54 -11.12
C TYR A 324 22.82 -10.96 -11.62
N GLU A 325 22.81 -11.17 -12.93
CA GLU A 325 22.66 -12.51 -13.54
C GLU A 325 23.84 -13.45 -13.20
N MET A 326 25.02 -12.92 -12.86
CA MET A 326 26.21 -13.71 -12.49
C MET A 326 26.37 -13.98 -11.00
N GLN A 327 25.63 -13.29 -10.12
CA GLN A 327 25.72 -13.47 -8.66
C GLN A 327 24.73 -14.50 -8.09
N ASP A 328 23.88 -15.08 -8.95
CA ASP A 328 23.00 -16.19 -8.58
C ASP A 328 23.47 -17.48 -9.24
N PRO A 329 24.15 -18.39 -8.51
CA PRO A 329 24.64 -19.65 -9.07
C PRO A 329 23.52 -20.62 -9.48
N SER A 330 22.24 -20.28 -9.29
CA SER A 330 21.10 -21.10 -9.73
C SER A 330 20.60 -20.80 -11.15
N ILE A 331 21.08 -19.74 -11.80
CA ILE A 331 20.66 -19.36 -13.15
C ILE A 331 21.56 -20.06 -14.19
N LYS A 332 21.17 -21.26 -14.64
CA LYS A 332 21.81 -21.90 -15.81
C LYS A 332 21.44 -21.11 -17.08
N LYS A 333 22.45 -20.62 -17.81
CA LYS A 333 22.26 -20.01 -19.13
C LYS A 333 21.71 -21.05 -20.13
N PRO A 334 20.75 -20.69 -21.00
CA PRO A 334 20.41 -21.50 -22.15
C PRO A 334 21.58 -21.48 -23.16
N ASN A 335 22.02 -22.67 -23.57
CA ASN A 335 23.00 -22.85 -24.64
C ASN A 335 22.36 -22.47 -25.98
N TYR A 336 22.71 -21.31 -26.52
CA TYR A 336 22.50 -21.02 -27.93
C TYR A 336 23.73 -21.46 -28.71
N SER A 337 23.62 -22.59 -29.40
CA SER A 337 24.54 -23.02 -30.45
C SER A 337 24.56 -21.98 -31.57
N ARG A 338 25.75 -21.44 -31.84
CA ARG A 338 26.00 -20.57 -33.00
C ARG A 338 26.00 -21.42 -34.26
N GLU A 339 24.98 -21.27 -35.09
CA GLU A 339 25.08 -21.64 -36.51
C GLU A 339 25.95 -20.61 -37.23
N GLN A 340 27.06 -21.10 -37.78
CA GLN A 340 27.92 -20.36 -38.69
C GLN A 340 27.21 -20.26 -40.05
N LYS A 341 26.97 -19.03 -40.51
CA LYS A 341 26.66 -18.77 -41.92
C LYS A 341 27.98 -18.78 -42.71
N SER A 342 28.04 -19.64 -43.72
CA SER A 342 28.90 -19.46 -44.90
C SER A 342 28.16 -18.60 -45.92
#